data_AF-A0A6P0X1V5-F1
#
_entry.id   AF-A0A6P0X1V5-F1
#
_cell.length_a   1.000
_cell.length_b   1.000
_cell.length_c   1.000
_cell.angle_alpha   90.00
_cell.angle_beta   90.00
_cell.angle_gamma   90.00
#
_symmetry.space_group_name_H-M   'P 1'
#
loop_
_entity.id
_entity.type
_entity.pdbx_description
1 polymer ?
#
loop_
_entity_poly.entity_id
_entity_poly.type
_entity_poly.pdbx_seq_one_letter_code
_entity_poly.pdbx_strand_id
1 'polypeptide(L)'
;VEAQACGTPVIAYGAGGALEIVRDIRQHSDNGTGLFFTTQTPESLIEAVKTFEASPKAFSPQRNRINAAAFAPKTFSDRYLNFLEYCYQDHQSRLFANKFQFLERSAL
;
A
#
# COMPACT_ATOMS: atom_id res chain seq x y z
N VAL A 1 1.52 -2.09 9.83
CA VAL A 1 1.46 -3.38 9.10
C VAL A 1 1.40 -4.58 10.05
N GLU A 2 2.31 -4.67 11.02
CA GLU A 2 2.46 -5.81 11.94
C GLU A 2 1.17 -6.21 12.67
N ALA A 3 0.46 -5.25 13.26
CA ALA A 3 -0.81 -5.52 13.93
C ALA A 3 -1.82 -6.23 13.01
N GLN A 4 -1.97 -5.77 11.77
CA GLN A 4 -2.86 -6.40 10.80
C GLN A 4 -2.35 -7.76 10.32
N ALA A 5 -1.03 -7.96 10.21
CA ALA A 5 -0.44 -9.27 9.92
C ALA A 5 -0.71 -10.30 11.03
N CYS A 6 -0.89 -9.85 12.27
CA CYS A 6 -1.36 -10.69 13.38
C CYS A 6 -2.89 -10.90 13.37
N GLY A 7 -3.62 -10.27 12.44
CA GLY A 7 -5.07 -10.32 12.37
C GLY A 7 -5.79 -9.24 13.18
N THR A 8 -5.06 -8.26 13.73
CA THR A 8 -5.62 -7.22 14.61
C THR A 8 -6.00 -5.97 13.80
N PRO A 9 -7.25 -5.50 13.88
CA PRO A 9 -7.64 -4.24 13.26
C PRO A 9 -6.95 -3.06 13.94
N VAL A 10 -6.81 -1.94 13.23
CA VAL A 10 -6.02 -0.79 13.70
C VAL A 10 -6.87 0.48 13.73
N ILE A 11 -6.83 1.21 14.83
CA ILE A 11 -7.24 2.63 14.86
C ILE A 11 -5.98 3.46 14.59
N ALA A 12 -5.99 4.30 13.55
CA ALA A 12 -4.83 5.08 13.14
C ALA A 12 -5.19 6.55 12.89
N TYR A 13 -4.20 7.44 13.01
CA TYR A 13 -4.35 8.81 12.55
C TYR A 13 -4.43 8.81 11.02
N GLY A 14 -5.41 9.52 10.46
CA GLY A 14 -5.70 9.57 9.01
C GLY A 14 -4.70 10.38 8.19
N ALA A 15 -3.40 10.15 8.36
CA ALA A 15 -2.34 10.79 7.61
C ALA A 15 -1.13 9.88 7.36
N GLY A 16 -0.31 10.22 6.38
CA GLY A 16 0.92 9.50 6.04
C GLY A 16 0.66 8.05 5.62
N GLY A 17 1.63 7.17 5.88
CA GLY A 17 1.57 5.77 5.45
C GLY A 17 0.42 4.95 6.05
N ALA A 18 -0.27 5.45 7.08
CA ALA A 18 -1.47 4.80 7.59
C ALA A 18 -2.60 4.75 6.55
N LEU A 19 -2.69 5.77 5.68
CA LEU A 19 -3.68 5.86 4.60
C LEU A 19 -3.48 4.78 3.52
N GLU A 20 -2.25 4.28 3.36
CA GLU A 20 -1.94 3.22 2.41
C GLU A 20 -2.33 1.83 2.94
N ILE A 21 -2.36 1.68 4.28
CA ILE A 21 -2.49 0.38 4.93
C ILE A 21 -3.89 0.18 5.50
N VAL A 22 -4.46 1.14 6.22
CA VAL A 22 -5.73 0.95 6.94
C VAL A 22 -6.91 1.18 6.00
N ARG A 23 -7.83 0.22 5.94
CA ARG A 23 -9.10 0.35 5.24
C ARG A 23 -10.18 0.68 6.26
N ASP A 24 -10.63 1.92 6.24
CA ASP A 24 -11.64 2.40 7.17
C ASP A 24 -12.98 1.68 6.94
N ILE A 25 -13.54 1.03 7.96
CA ILE A 25 -14.81 0.28 7.82
C ILE A 25 -15.99 1.16 7.39
N ARG A 26 -15.93 2.48 7.62
CA ARG A 26 -16.99 3.42 7.20
C ARG A 26 -16.99 3.62 5.68
N GLN A 27 -15.85 3.37 5.02
CA GLN A 27 -15.68 3.49 3.56
C GLN A 27 -15.55 2.11 2.89
N HIS A 28 -15.18 1.09 3.66
CA HIS A 28 -14.87 -0.26 3.20
C HIS A 28 -15.66 -1.29 4.01
N SER A 29 -16.98 -1.34 3.86
CA SER A 29 -17.87 -2.23 4.64
C SER A 29 -17.49 -3.71 4.53
N ASP A 30 -17.03 -4.14 3.36
CA ASP A 30 -16.84 -5.57 3.04
C ASP A 30 -15.44 -6.07 3.40
N ASN A 31 -14.45 -5.18 3.46
CA ASN A 31 -13.04 -5.54 3.62
C ASN A 31 -12.24 -4.57 4.51
N GLY A 32 -12.92 -3.82 5.38
CA GLY A 32 -12.29 -2.90 6.32
C GLY A 32 -11.37 -3.61 7.31
N THR A 33 -10.29 -2.93 7.65
CA THR A 33 -9.18 -3.42 8.51
C THR A 33 -8.89 -2.50 9.68
N GLY A 34 -9.70 -1.45 9.85
CA GLY A 34 -9.51 -0.49 10.93
C GLY A 34 -10.42 0.73 10.81
N LEU A 35 -10.04 1.77 11.53
CA LEU A 35 -10.69 3.07 11.56
C LEU A 35 -9.65 4.18 11.58
N PHE A 36 -9.96 5.29 10.93
CA PHE A 36 -9.19 6.51 11.07
C PHE A 36 -9.81 7.45 12.12
N PHE A 37 -8.95 8.17 12.83
CA PHE A 37 -9.31 9.45 13.44
C PHE A 37 -8.56 10.56 12.67
N THR A 38 -9.26 11.63 12.31
CA THR A 38 -8.76 12.60 11.32
C THR A 38 -8.22 13.88 11.94
N THR A 39 -8.51 14.13 13.22
CA THR A 39 -7.97 15.28 13.96
C THR A 39 -7.09 14.75 15.09
N GLN A 40 -5.89 15.31 15.30
CA GLN A 40 -5.00 14.89 16.40
C GLN A 40 -5.47 15.42 17.77
N THR A 41 -6.71 15.13 18.14
CA THR A 41 -7.29 15.48 19.43
C THR A 41 -7.83 14.25 20.16
N PRO A 42 -7.90 14.27 21.50
CA PRO A 42 -8.48 13.19 22.28
C PRO A 42 -9.91 12.86 21.86
N GLU A 43 -10.73 13.86 21.54
CA GLU A 43 -12.14 13.68 21.17
C GLU A 43 -12.28 12.88 19.88
N SER A 44 -11.43 13.14 18.89
CA SER A 44 -11.46 12.41 17.62
C SER A 44 -11.04 10.94 17.81
N LEU A 45 -10.06 10.68 18.67
CA LEU A 45 -9.65 9.32 19.02
C LEU A 45 -10.74 8.57 19.80
N ILE A 46 -11.38 9.23 20.77
CA ILE A 46 -12.50 8.66 21.55
C ILE A 46 -13.65 8.25 20.63
N GLU A 47 -14.02 9.08 19.65
CA GLU A 47 -15.07 8.73 18.69
C GLU A 47 -14.70 7.52 17.82
N ALA A 48 -13.43 7.39 17.42
CA ALA A 48 -12.96 6.21 16.71
C ALA A 48 -13.02 4.94 17.59
N VAL A 49 -12.67 5.04 18.88
CA VAL A 49 -12.78 3.93 19.85
C VAL A 49 -14.24 3.52 20.04
N LYS A 50 -15.17 4.47 20.26
CA LYS A 50 -16.59 4.15 20.38
C LYS A 50 -17.14 3.46 19.13
N THR A 51 -16.76 3.95 17.94
CA THR A 51 -17.16 3.33 16.67
C THR A 51 -16.64 1.90 16.54
N PHE A 52 -15.40 1.67 16.98
CA PHE A 52 -14.77 0.36 17.01
C PHE A 52 -15.53 -0.61 17.93
N GLU A 53 -15.80 -0.19 19.17
CA GLU A 53 -16.52 -0.99 20.17
C GLU A 53 -17.96 -1.31 19.77
N ALA A 54 -18.63 -0.40 19.06
CA ALA A 54 -19.97 -0.60 18.53
C ALA A 54 -20.03 -1.59 17.35
N SER A 55 -18.88 -1.96 16.76
CA SER A 55 -18.80 -2.71 15.50
C SER A 55 -17.99 -4.02 15.60
N PRO A 56 -18.16 -4.88 16.62
CA PRO A 56 -17.27 -6.03 16.84
C PRO A 56 -17.31 -7.08 15.71
N LYS A 57 -18.41 -7.13 14.95
CA LYS A 57 -18.56 -8.04 13.80
C LYS A 57 -18.03 -7.48 12.47
N ALA A 58 -17.65 -6.20 12.43
CA ALA A 58 -17.15 -5.56 11.21
C ALA A 58 -15.72 -6.02 10.88
N PHE A 59 -14.94 -6.42 11.88
CA PHE A 59 -13.53 -6.78 11.72
C PHE A 59 -13.36 -8.29 11.63
N SER A 60 -12.54 -8.74 10.67
CA SER A 60 -12.15 -10.14 10.53
C SER A 60 -10.63 -10.26 10.57
N PRO A 61 -10.07 -11.17 11.39
CA PRO A 61 -8.64 -11.44 11.40
C PRO A 61 -8.08 -11.83 10.03
N GLN A 62 -8.87 -12.54 9.22
CA GLN A 62 -8.50 -12.94 7.87
C GLN A 62 -8.37 -11.72 6.95
N ARG A 63 -9.30 -10.76 7.00
CA ARG A 63 -9.25 -9.52 6.21
C ARG A 63 -7.99 -8.70 6.54
N ASN A 64 -7.68 -8.57 7.84
CA ASN A 64 -6.47 -7.89 8.30
C ASN A 64 -5.20 -8.54 7.73
N ARG A 65 -5.09 -9.87 7.81
CA ARG A 65 -3.93 -10.60 7.27
C ARG A 65 -3.80 -10.48 5.76
N ILE A 66 -4.91 -10.61 5.03
CA ILE A 66 -4.94 -10.47 3.56
C ILE A 66 -4.46 -9.07 3.15
N ASN A 67 -4.93 -8.03 3.83
CA ASN A 67 -4.51 -6.67 3.54
C ASN A 67 -3.02 -6.44 3.84
N ALA A 68 -2.52 -6.97 4.98
CA ALA A 68 -1.11 -6.87 5.34
C ALA A 68 -0.18 -7.64 4.39
N ALA A 69 -0.65 -8.71 3.73
CA ALA A 69 0.14 -9.51 2.80
C ALA A 69 0.65 -8.71 1.58
N ALA A 70 -0.03 -7.62 1.20
CA ALA A 70 0.44 -6.71 0.17
C ALA A 70 1.77 -6.01 0.53
N PHE A 71 2.11 -5.97 1.82
CA PHE A 71 3.31 -5.34 2.36
C PHE A 71 4.36 -6.37 2.82
N ALA A 72 4.20 -7.65 2.45
CA ALA A 72 5.16 -8.69 2.81
C ALA A 72 6.52 -8.45 2.12
N PRO A 73 7.65 -8.84 2.74
CA PRO A 73 8.98 -8.67 2.15
C PRO A 73 9.11 -9.28 0.75
N LYS A 74 8.51 -10.45 0.52
CA LYS A 74 8.49 -11.10 -0.80
C LYS A 74 7.81 -10.20 -1.85
N THR A 75 6.65 -9.63 -1.52
CA THR A 75 5.92 -8.73 -2.42
C THR A 75 6.74 -7.49 -2.77
N PHE A 76 7.46 -6.93 -1.79
CA PHE A 76 8.38 -5.83 -2.04
C PHE A 76 9.52 -6.24 -2.98
N SER A 77 10.22 -7.34 -2.67
CA SER A 77 11.34 -7.83 -3.49
C SER A 77 10.91 -8.15 -4.93
N ASP A 78 9.79 -8.85 -5.11
CA ASP A 78 9.27 -9.20 -6.45
C ASP A 78 8.96 -7.92 -7.26
N ARG A 79 8.26 -6.95 -6.65
CA ARG A 79 7.91 -5.67 -7.31
C ARG A 79 9.14 -4.85 -7.65
N TYR A 80 10.12 -4.81 -6.75
CA TYR A 80 11.36 -4.08 -6.96
C TYR A 80 12.20 -4.69 -8.08
N LEU A 81 12.37 -6.02 -8.09
CA LEU A 81 13.11 -6.71 -9.15
C LEU A 81 12.44 -6.56 -10.51
N ASN A 82 11.11 -6.67 -10.58
CA ASN A 82 10.37 -6.43 -11.82
C ASN A 82 10.56 -4.99 -12.33
N PHE A 83 10.62 -4.01 -11.43
CA PHE A 83 10.89 -2.63 -11.80
C PHE A 83 12.33 -2.44 -12.33
N LEU A 84 13.33 -3.09 -11.72
CA LEU A 84 14.70 -3.06 -12.22
C LEU A 84 14.83 -3.69 -13.61
N GLU A 85 14.17 -4.83 -13.82
CA GLU A 85 14.16 -5.51 -15.12
C GLU A 85 13.53 -4.61 -16.20
N TYR A 86 12.41 -3.96 -15.88
CA TYR A 86 11.79 -2.97 -16.76
C TYR A 86 12.77 -1.82 -17.12
N CYS A 87 13.42 -1.23 -16.13
CA CYS A 87 14.39 -0.14 -16.34
C CYS A 87 15.58 -0.60 -17.19
N TYR A 88 16.06 -1.83 -16.98
CA TYR A 88 17.15 -2.40 -17.76
C TYR A 88 16.76 -2.58 -19.23
N GLN A 89 15.58 -3.13 -19.51
CA GLN A 89 15.06 -3.32 -20.86
C GLN A 89 14.81 -1.99 -21.59
N ASP A 90 14.24 -0.99 -20.90
CA ASP A 90 14.05 0.36 -21.44
C ASP A 90 15.40 1.01 -21.78
N HIS A 91 16.38 0.91 -20.88
CA HIS A 91 17.72 1.43 -21.11
C HIS A 91 18.40 0.78 -22.33
N GLN A 92 18.38 -0.56 -22.42
CA GLN A 92 18.92 -1.29 -23.56
C GLN A 92 18.26 -0.84 -24.86
N SER A 93 16.93 -0.77 -24.89
CA SER A 93 16.16 -0.36 -26.08
C SER A 93 16.54 1.05 -26.55
N ARG A 94 16.71 1.99 -25.62
CA ARG A 94 17.15 3.37 -25.93
C ARG A 94 18.59 3.42 -26.44
N LEU A 95 19.50 2.62 -25.87
CA LEU A 95 20.87 2.52 -26.36
C LEU A 95 20.93 1.99 -27.80
N PHE A 96 20.15 0.95 -28.11
CA PHE A 96 20.07 0.40 -29.46
C PHE A 96 19.49 1.42 -30.46
N ALA A 97 18.41 2.12 -30.10
CA ALA A 97 17.80 3.16 -30.94
C ALA A 97 18.78 4.32 -31.22
N ASN A 98 19.48 4.80 -30.19
CA ASN A 98 20.44 5.89 -30.32
C ASN A 98 21.66 5.50 -31.17
N LYS A 99 22.11 4.23 -31.06
CA LYS A 99 23.24 3.73 -31.87
C LYS A 99 22.89 3.65 -33.36
N PHE A 100 21.67 3.25 -33.70
CA PHE A 100 21.18 3.26 -35.08
C PHE A 100 21.12 4.68 -35.66
N GLN A 101 20.60 5.64 -34.88
CA GLN A 101 20.48 7.03 -35.33
C GLN A 101 21.85 7.71 -35.52
N PHE A 102 22.86 7.33 -34.74
CA PHE A 102 24.24 7.80 -34.92
C PHE A 102 24.91 7.23 -36.18
N LEU A 103 24.70 5.93 -36.45
CA LEU A 103 25.26 5.28 -37.64
C LEU A 103 24.68 5.85 -38.94
N GLU A 104 23.37 6.14 -39.01
CA GLU A 104 22.78 6.75 -40.20
C GLU A 104 23.28 8.18 -40.47
N ARG A 105 23.59 8.95 -39.41
CA ARG A 105 24.16 10.29 -39.53
C ARG A 105 25.64 10.33 -39.90
N SER A 106 26.36 9.22 -39.72
CA SER A 106 27.80 9.11 -40.00
C SER A 106 28.09 8.57 -41.41
N ALA A 107 27.06 8.12 -42.12
CA ALA A 107 27.12 7.56 -43.47
C ALA A 107 26.74 8.58 -44.58
N LEU A 108 26.51 9.85 -44.21
CA LEU A 108 26.29 11.01 -45.08
C LEU A 108 27.46 11.98 -44.93
#